data_AF-A0A7R9EA22-F1
#
_entry.id   AF-A0A7R9EA22-F1
#
_cell.length_a   1.000
_cell.length_b   1.000
_cell.length_c   1.000
_cell.angle_alpha   90.00
_cell.angle_beta   90.00
_cell.angle_gamma   90.00
#
_symmetry.space_group_name_H-M   'P 1'
#
loop_
_entity.id
_entity.type
_entity.pdbx_description
1 polymer ?
#
loop_
_entity_poly.entity_id
_entity_poly.type
_entity_poly.pdbx_seq_one_letter_code
_entity_poly.pdbx_strand_id
1 'polypeptide(L)'
;MHLVYPQHDADVKELVDGCPDLVELDMSDCISLTAETISHVCQLSKLEHLALSRCYSIPRSAYLELTSVSSLQFLDVFSLLAEHSLSGLQRALPAVEINKFLFSSIARPTVGIRRTSIWGLRVRD
;
A
#
# COMPACT_ATOMS: atom_id res chain seq x y z
N MET A 1 -18.88 21.65 -13.15
CA MET A 1 -18.02 21.56 -11.96
C MET A 1 -18.55 20.43 -11.10
N HIS A 2 -18.07 19.20 -11.33
CA HIS A 2 -18.45 18.07 -10.47
C HIS A 2 -17.74 18.24 -9.13
N LEU A 3 -18.52 18.37 -8.08
CA LEU A 3 -18.07 18.36 -6.69
C LEU A 3 -17.40 17.01 -6.44
N VAL A 4 -16.11 17.05 -6.12
CA VAL A 4 -15.32 15.89 -5.72
C VAL A 4 -15.84 15.46 -4.35
N TYR A 5 -16.57 14.34 -4.30
CA TYR A 5 -17.06 13.77 -3.05
C TYR A 5 -15.88 13.28 -2.19
N PRO A 6 -15.92 13.45 -0.86
CA PRO A 6 -14.94 12.89 0.09
C PRO A 6 -15.05 11.36 0.25
N GLN A 7 -15.45 10.64 -0.80
CA GLN A 7 -15.83 9.23 -0.79
C GLN A 7 -14.64 8.27 -0.63
N HIS A 8 -13.41 8.73 -0.84
CA HIS A 8 -12.30 7.85 -1.18
C HIS A 8 -11.69 7.14 0.05
N ASP A 9 -11.62 7.80 1.21
CA ASP A 9 -11.20 7.14 2.47
C ASP A 9 -12.28 6.15 2.97
N ALA A 10 -13.57 6.43 2.69
CA ALA A 10 -14.67 5.54 3.05
C ALA A 10 -14.63 4.24 2.24
N ASP A 11 -14.30 4.32 0.95
CA ASP A 11 -14.10 3.13 0.10
C ASP A 11 -12.95 2.24 0.64
N VAL A 12 -11.86 2.87 1.11
CA VAL A 12 -10.75 2.16 1.77
C VAL A 12 -11.22 1.51 3.06
N LYS A 13 -12.02 2.21 3.86
CA LYS A 13 -12.60 1.64 5.08
C LYS A 13 -13.45 0.40 4.78
N GLU A 14 -14.36 0.48 3.81
CA GLU A 14 -15.19 -0.67 3.43
C GLU A 14 -14.35 -1.84 2.94
N LEU A 15 -13.28 -1.58 2.17
CA LEU A 15 -12.33 -2.60 1.74
C LEU A 15 -11.62 -3.26 2.93
N VAL A 16 -11.11 -2.48 3.88
CA VAL A 16 -10.43 -2.98 5.08
C VAL A 16 -11.38 -3.84 5.92
N ASP A 17 -12.61 -3.36 6.14
CA ASP A 17 -13.63 -4.09 6.91
C ASP A 17 -14.02 -5.41 6.22
N GLY A 18 -14.13 -5.40 4.88
CA GLY A 18 -14.52 -6.55 4.08
C GLY A 18 -13.41 -7.55 3.80
N CYS A 19 -12.14 -7.14 3.90
CA CYS A 19 -10.98 -7.95 3.54
C CYS A 19 -9.88 -7.90 4.63
N PRO A 20 -10.14 -8.45 5.83
CA PRO A 20 -9.20 -8.39 6.97
C PRO A 20 -7.90 -9.16 6.74
N ASP A 21 -7.89 -10.05 5.75
CA ASP A 21 -6.75 -10.92 5.41
C ASP A 21 -5.89 -10.37 4.25
N LEU A 22 -6.05 -9.11 3.87
CA LEU A 22 -5.22 -8.47 2.83
C LEU A 22 -3.73 -8.55 3.19
N VAL A 23 -2.93 -9.00 2.22
CA VAL A 23 -1.46 -9.12 2.34
C VAL A 23 -0.75 -8.06 1.50
N GLU A 24 -1.25 -7.77 0.29
CA GLU A 24 -0.72 -6.74 -0.59
C GLU A 24 -1.85 -5.76 -0.95
N LEU A 25 -1.59 -4.45 -0.80
CA LEU A 25 -2.53 -3.39 -1.18
C LEU A 25 -1.78 -2.30 -1.94
N ASP A 26 -2.21 -2.05 -3.18
CA ASP A 26 -1.69 -0.96 -4.02
C ASP A 26 -2.80 0.03 -4.33
N MET A 27 -2.62 1.26 -3.83
CA MET A 27 -3.47 2.42 -4.07
C MET A 27 -2.66 3.59 -4.60
N SER A 28 -1.58 3.30 -5.35
CA SER A 28 -0.79 4.34 -6.00
C SER A 28 -1.66 5.20 -6.93
N ASP A 29 -1.31 6.48 -7.09
CA ASP A 29 -2.04 7.50 -7.86
C ASP A 29 -3.43 7.89 -7.32
N CYS A 30 -3.84 7.39 -6.16
CA CYS A 30 -5.07 7.83 -5.51
C CYS A 30 -4.86 9.19 -4.81
N ILE A 31 -4.90 10.27 -5.59
CA ILE A 31 -4.57 11.65 -5.16
C ILE A 31 -5.52 12.23 -4.10
N SER A 32 -6.68 11.62 -3.89
CA SER A 32 -7.73 12.08 -2.97
C SER A 32 -7.66 11.42 -1.59
N LEU A 33 -6.77 10.44 -1.37
CA LEU A 33 -6.62 9.78 -0.07
C LEU A 33 -5.98 10.71 0.96
N THR A 34 -6.43 10.61 2.21
CA THR A 34 -5.96 11.47 3.28
C THR A 34 -5.24 10.68 4.37
N ALA A 35 -4.93 11.32 5.50
CA ALA A 35 -4.39 10.63 6.66
C ALA A 35 -5.33 9.51 7.16
N GLU A 36 -6.64 9.65 6.94
CA GLU A 36 -7.64 8.68 7.39
C GLU A 36 -7.43 7.29 6.77
N THR A 37 -7.04 7.23 5.50
CA THR A 37 -6.61 6.00 4.83
C THR A 37 -5.54 5.26 5.62
N ILE A 38 -4.53 5.96 6.16
CA ILE A 38 -3.46 5.30 6.91
C ILE A 38 -4.02 4.67 8.19
N SER A 39 -4.90 5.39 8.90
CA SER A 39 -5.52 4.88 10.12
C SER A 39 -6.41 3.64 9.85
N HIS A 40 -7.10 3.58 8.71
CA HIS A 40 -7.86 2.38 8.29
C HIS A 40 -6.91 1.22 7.96
N VAL A 41 -5.88 1.48 7.15
CA VAL A 41 -4.90 0.45 6.73
C VAL A 41 -4.15 -0.14 7.93
N CYS A 42 -3.93 0.63 9.01
CA CYS A 42 -3.30 0.12 10.23
C CYS A 42 -4.09 -1.00 10.94
N GLN A 43 -5.36 -1.23 10.56
CA GLN A 43 -6.19 -2.30 11.10
C GLN A 43 -5.90 -3.67 10.44
N LEU A 44 -5.20 -3.70 9.30
CA LEU A 44 -4.89 -4.93 8.58
C LEU A 44 -3.69 -5.66 9.20
N SER A 45 -3.97 -6.67 10.03
CA SER A 45 -2.93 -7.42 10.78
C SER A 45 -2.04 -8.33 9.93
N LYS A 46 -2.40 -8.57 8.66
CA LYS A 46 -1.67 -9.43 7.72
C LYS A 46 -1.02 -8.67 6.57
N LEU A 47 -1.12 -7.34 6.56
CA LEU A 47 -0.60 -6.54 5.47
C LEU A 47 0.93 -6.56 5.47
N GLU A 48 1.52 -7.06 4.40
CA GLU A 48 2.97 -7.17 4.21
C GLU A 48 3.49 -6.14 3.20
N HIS A 49 2.70 -5.76 2.20
CA HIS A 49 3.09 -4.78 1.18
C HIS A 49 2.02 -3.71 1.00
N LEU A 50 2.40 -2.46 1.24
CA LEU A 50 1.57 -1.27 0.98
C LEU A 50 2.23 -0.37 -0.07
N ALA A 51 1.51 -0.05 -1.13
CA ALA A 51 1.93 0.94 -2.12
C ALA A 51 0.96 2.13 -2.15
N LEU A 52 1.49 3.32 -1.90
CA LEU A 52 0.79 4.62 -1.85
C LEU A 52 1.51 5.67 -2.69
N SER A 53 2.24 5.25 -3.72
CA SER A 53 3.04 6.15 -4.54
C SER A 53 2.16 7.24 -5.17
N ARG A 54 2.63 8.49 -5.20
CA ARG A 54 1.90 9.64 -5.77
C ARG A 54 0.55 9.97 -5.09
N CYS A 55 0.27 9.45 -3.88
CA CYS A 55 -0.83 9.90 -3.02
C CYS A 55 -0.50 11.24 -2.30
N TYR A 56 -0.56 12.36 -3.03
CA TYR A 56 -0.05 13.67 -2.58
C TYR A 56 -0.82 14.30 -1.41
N SER A 57 -2.07 13.88 -1.18
CA SER A 57 -2.92 14.45 -0.12
C SER A 57 -2.70 13.81 1.25
N ILE A 58 -1.94 12.70 1.33
CA ILE A 58 -1.58 12.07 2.59
C ILE A 58 -0.44 12.85 3.25
N PRO A 59 -0.63 13.40 4.47
CA PRO A 59 0.44 14.10 5.18
C PRO A 59 1.62 13.18 5.49
N ARG A 60 2.85 13.70 5.38
CA ARG A 60 4.08 12.93 5.63
C ARG A 60 4.14 12.31 7.03
N SER A 61 3.57 13.00 8.02
CA SER A 61 3.52 12.52 9.40
C SER A 61 2.60 11.31 9.58
N ALA A 62 1.56 11.16 8.74
CA ALA A 62 0.62 10.05 8.83
C ALA A 62 1.31 8.70 8.60
N TYR A 63 2.31 8.63 7.72
CA TYR A 63 3.10 7.42 7.48
C TYR A 63 3.83 6.88 8.71
N LEU A 64 3.98 7.67 9.78
CA LEU A 64 4.55 7.19 11.04
C LEU A 64 3.57 6.27 11.80
N GLU A 65 2.26 6.35 11.54
CA GLU A 65 1.27 5.43 12.14
C GLU A 65 1.47 3.98 11.67
N LEU A 66 2.08 3.78 10.50
CA LEU A 66 2.43 2.45 9.97
C LEU A 66 3.42 1.68 10.85
N THR A 67 4.07 2.34 11.82
CA THR A 67 4.88 1.67 12.86
C THR A 67 4.08 0.69 13.71
N SER A 68 2.75 0.85 13.75
CA SER A 68 1.84 -0.08 14.46
C SER A 68 1.58 -1.38 13.69
N VAL A 69 1.87 -1.44 12.38
CA VAL A 69 1.59 -2.59 11.52
C VAL A 69 2.80 -3.52 11.53
N SER A 70 2.84 -4.44 12.49
CA SER A 70 4.00 -5.34 12.69
C SER A 70 4.26 -6.31 11.55
N SER A 71 3.27 -6.57 10.69
CA SER A 71 3.39 -7.45 9.51
C SER A 71 4.02 -6.75 8.30
N LEU A 72 4.08 -5.42 8.30
CA LEU A 72 4.50 -4.65 7.13
C LEU A 72 5.98 -4.88 6.83
N GLN A 73 6.28 -5.29 5.61
CA GLN A 73 7.63 -5.56 5.12
C GLN A 73 8.05 -4.58 4.03
N PHE A 74 7.10 -4.12 3.19
CA PHE A 74 7.37 -3.27 2.04
C PHE A 74 6.44 -2.06 2.02
N LEU A 75 7.03 -0.87 1.81
CA LEU A 75 6.29 0.39 1.66
C LEU A 75 6.78 1.16 0.44
N ASP A 76 5.93 1.32 -0.58
CA ASP A 76 6.26 2.09 -1.78
C ASP A 76 5.51 3.44 -1.79
N VAL A 77 6.25 4.53 -1.61
CA VAL A 77 5.77 5.92 -1.53
C VAL A 77 6.53 6.82 -2.51
N PHE A 78 6.76 6.33 -3.73
CA PHE A 78 7.50 7.06 -4.77
C PHE A 78 6.85 8.42 -5.05
N SER A 79 7.72 9.42 -5.32
CA SER A 79 7.35 10.80 -5.65
C SER A 79 6.63 11.58 -4.54
N LEU A 80 6.62 11.11 -3.29
CA LEU A 80 6.00 11.80 -2.15
C LEU A 80 6.98 12.53 -1.23
N LEU A 81 8.20 11.98 -1.12
CA LEU A 81 9.20 12.41 -0.15
C LEU A 81 10.49 12.78 -0.87
N ALA A 82 11.07 13.92 -0.49
CA ALA A 82 12.45 14.23 -0.83
C ALA A 82 13.40 13.29 -0.08
N GLU A 83 14.61 13.07 -0.61
CA GLU A 83 15.58 12.08 -0.10
C GLU A 83 15.90 12.25 1.40
N HIS A 84 16.01 13.50 1.88
CA HIS A 84 16.23 13.81 3.29
C HIS A 84 15.02 13.49 4.20
N SER A 85 13.80 13.49 3.65
CA SER A 85 12.59 13.13 4.39
C SER A 85 12.39 11.62 4.46
N LEU A 86 12.87 10.88 3.45
CA LEU A 86 12.85 9.41 3.43
C LEU A 86 13.67 8.81 4.57
N SER A 87 14.82 9.41 4.90
CA SER A 87 15.67 8.94 5.99
C SER A 87 15.02 9.06 7.37
N GLY A 88 14.08 10.01 7.55
CA GLY A 88 13.25 10.08 8.75
C GLY A 88 12.29 8.88 8.85
N LEU A 89 11.60 8.58 7.75
CA LEU A 89 10.67 7.46 7.67
C LEU A 89 11.38 6.10 7.81
N GLN A 90 12.53 5.93 7.16
CA GLN A 90 13.38 4.73 7.30
C GLN A 90 13.83 4.51 8.74
N ARG A 91 14.12 5.58 9.49
CA ARG A 91 14.49 5.46 10.91
C ARG A 91 13.31 5.04 11.77
N ALA A 92 12.10 5.50 11.44
CA ALA A 92 10.88 5.12 12.14
C ALA A 92 10.47 3.67 11.83
N LEU A 93 10.73 3.19 10.61
CA LEU A 93 10.38 1.87 10.10
C LEU A 93 11.63 1.07 9.70
N PRO A 94 12.51 0.72 10.65
CA PRO A 94 13.82 0.12 10.32
C PRO A 94 13.72 -1.30 9.73
N ALA A 95 12.60 -1.99 9.95
CA ALA A 95 12.34 -3.33 9.42
C ALA A 95 11.61 -3.32 8.05
N VAL A 96 11.14 -2.15 7.60
CA VAL A 96 10.37 -2.01 6.36
C VAL A 96 11.30 -1.56 5.23
N GLU A 97 11.30 -2.29 4.12
CA GLU A 97 11.98 -1.88 2.91
C GLU A 97 11.14 -0.85 2.16
N ILE A 98 11.66 0.38 2.07
CA ILE A 98 10.95 1.52 1.46
C ILE A 98 11.40 1.71 0.00
N ASN A 99 10.43 1.88 -0.91
CA ASN A 99 10.65 2.17 -2.34
C ASN A 99 11.48 1.10 -3.05
N LYS A 100 11.24 -0.18 -2.75
CA LYS A 100 11.97 -1.30 -3.34
C LYS A 100 11.43 -1.68 -4.72
N PHE A 101 10.12 -1.56 -4.93
CA PHE A 101 9.47 -2.10 -6.11
C PHE A 101 8.83 -0.98 -6.95
N LEU A 102 9.37 -0.75 -8.14
CA LEU A 102 8.80 0.22 -9.08
C LEU A 102 7.46 -0.27 -9.71
N PHE A 103 7.24 -1.59 -9.72
CA PHE A 103 6.10 -2.21 -10.37
C PHE A 103 5.38 -3.16 -9.42
N SER A 104 4.05 -3.09 -9.40
CA SER A 104 3.20 -4.02 -8.66
C SER A 104 3.35 -5.46 -9.16
N SER A 105 3.44 -6.41 -8.24
CA SER A 105 3.35 -7.86 -8.46
C SER A 105 1.90 -8.37 -8.49
N ILE A 106 0.95 -7.57 -8.03
CA ILE A 106 -0.44 -7.97 -7.83
C ILE A 106 -1.04 -8.44 -9.17
N ALA A 107 -1.61 -9.64 -9.16
CA ALA A 107 -2.27 -10.26 -10.31
C ALA A 107 -1.40 -10.39 -11.58
N ARG A 108 -0.07 -10.23 -11.48
CA ARG A 108 0.81 -10.43 -12.62
C ARG A 108 0.94 -11.91 -12.95
N PRO A 109 0.67 -12.32 -14.21
CA PRO A 109 0.90 -13.70 -14.63
C PRO A 109 2.38 -14.07 -14.47
N THR A 110 2.66 -15.27 -13.98
CA THR A 110 4.03 -15.80 -14.03
C THR A 110 4.47 -15.95 -15.48
N VAL A 111 5.58 -15.32 -15.83
CA VAL A 111 6.24 -15.48 -17.14
C VAL A 111 7.17 -16.69 -17.13
N GLY A 112 7.28 -17.40 -18.26
CA GLY A 112 8.17 -18.57 -18.40
C GLY A 112 7.48 -19.94 -18.19
N ILE A 113 8.28 -20.95 -17.81
CA ILE A 113 7.87 -22.37 -17.77
C ILE A 113 6.81 -22.66 -16.68
N ARG A 114 6.60 -21.73 -15.74
CA ARG A 114 5.59 -21.82 -14.66
C ARG A 114 4.20 -21.29 -15.07
N ARG A 115 3.87 -21.33 -16.37
CA ARG A 115 2.62 -20.85 -16.99
C ARG A 115 1.32 -21.45 -16.44
N THR A 116 1.38 -22.38 -15.50
CA THR A 116 0.24 -23.13 -15.01
C THR A 116 -0.35 -22.59 -13.74
N SER A 117 0.18 -21.53 -13.11
CA SER A 117 -0.38 -21.00 -11.85
C SER A 117 -0.57 -19.48 -11.86
N ILE A 118 -1.66 -19.01 -11.26
CA ILE A 118 -1.91 -17.61 -10.90
C ILE A 118 -2.15 -17.60 -9.38
N TRP A 119 -1.43 -16.74 -8.64
CA TRP A 119 -1.50 -16.68 -7.16
C TRP A 119 -1.26 -18.04 -6.46
N GLY A 120 -0.32 -18.85 -6.96
CA GLY A 120 -0.07 -20.21 -6.43
C GLY A 120 -1.15 -21.23 -6.75
N LEU A 121 -2.28 -20.82 -7.34
CA LEU A 121 -3.36 -21.69 -7.78
C LEU A 121 -3.11 -22.14 -9.22
N ARG A 122 -3.14 -23.45 -9.46
CA ARG A 122 -2.97 -24.00 -10.81
C ARG A 122 -4.20 -23.64 -11.67
N VAL A 123 -4.00 -23.00 -12.81
CA VAL A 123 -5.03 -22.49 -13.73
C VAL A 123 -5.12 -23.26 -15.05
N ARG A 124 -4.31 -24.30 -15.25
CA ARG A 124 -4.46 -25.29 -16.35
C ARG A 124 -4.16 -26.69 -15.81
N ASP A 125 -5.01 -27.64 -16.18
CA ASP A 125 -4.76 -29.08 -16.00
C ASP A 125 -3.57 -29.55 -16.84
#